data_AF-A0AA37LVZ4-F1
#
_entry.id   AF-A0AA37LVZ4-F1
#
_cell.length_a   1.000
_cell.length_b   1.000
_cell.length_c   1.000
_cell.angle_alpha   90.00
_cell.angle_beta   90.00
_cell.angle_gamma   90.00
#
_symmetry.space_group_name_H-M   'P 1'
#
loop_
_entity.id
_entity.type
_entity.pdbx_description
1 polymer ?
#
loop_
_entity_poly.entity_id
_entity_poly.type
_entity_poly.pdbx_seq_one_letter_code
_entity_poly.pdbx_strand_id
1 'polypeptide(L)'
;MAHSKRNTSRSVFTSYERDMAKAAWASTSARLSRDSFLPFGSCYLCLEIARDPVSCSHGDIFCRECAVANLLAQKKEIKRLERAREKAEQEILEAQVRQDADAQERAIKEFEKIQAGFNTSSVAVSSSSGLASKEDVTTGADADSVTRQGTKRKFILDQDELERIAKEDRTKAQKSIDEEKASKEKLPSFWTPSQTPDAEAARKAAGAAAVPKKIKLAPICPASPDDSQHPYSLKSLIPLNFKEELDPKTNSNRRMCPSCVKTLGNASRPLLAEECGHVICRSCAAKFMTPVKGSDASPQENACYVCDARLTAARSNGKQKQRKQEFVGLIELRSEGTGFSARGASKVEKSGVAFQC
;
A
#
# COMPACT_ATOMS: atom_id res chain seq x y z
N MET A 1 38.95 14.49 34.24
CA MET A 1 37.80 13.59 33.99
C MET A 1 38.05 12.83 32.69
N ALA A 2 38.28 11.52 32.77
CA ALA A 2 38.71 10.72 31.62
C ALA A 2 37.56 10.53 30.61
N HIS A 3 37.80 10.93 29.36
CA HIS A 3 36.88 10.85 28.23
C HIS A 3 36.69 9.42 27.68
N SER A 4 37.36 8.42 28.28
CA SER A 4 37.44 7.02 27.83
C SER A 4 36.33 6.09 28.34
N LYS A 5 35.36 6.63 29.10
CA LYS A 5 34.20 5.88 29.63
C LYS A 5 32.86 6.34 29.04
N ARG A 6 32.88 7.00 27.88
CA ARG A 6 31.66 7.34 27.14
C ARG A 6 31.33 6.19 26.19
N ASN A 7 30.05 5.83 26.09
CA ASN A 7 29.56 4.72 25.24
C ASN A 7 29.91 4.86 23.74
N THR A 8 30.41 6.02 23.32
CA THR A 8 30.83 6.33 21.95
C THR A 8 32.34 6.34 21.73
N SER A 9 33.15 6.11 22.76
CA SER A 9 34.61 6.19 22.69
C SER A 9 35.31 4.88 22.25
N ARG A 10 34.58 3.76 22.19
CA ARG A 10 35.10 2.46 21.76
C ARG A 10 34.49 2.06 20.42
N SER A 11 35.31 1.49 19.54
CA SER A 11 34.87 0.94 18.26
C SER A 11 34.06 -0.35 18.39
N VAL A 12 34.08 -0.99 19.57
CA VAL A 12 33.35 -2.22 19.87
C VAL A 12 32.50 -2.01 21.11
N PHE A 13 31.23 -2.40 21.03
CA PHE A 13 30.32 -2.41 22.17
C PHE A 13 30.78 -3.42 23.23
N THR A 14 30.86 -2.96 24.46
CA THR A 14 30.99 -3.82 25.65
C THR A 14 29.78 -4.73 25.77
N SER A 15 29.88 -5.80 26.56
CA SER A 15 28.74 -6.70 26.84
C SER A 15 27.53 -5.94 27.38
N TYR A 16 27.76 -5.04 28.34
CA TYR A 16 26.72 -4.20 28.95
C TYR A 16 26.03 -3.29 27.92
N GLU A 17 26.78 -2.66 27.03
CA GLU A 17 26.20 -1.85 25.96
C GLU A 17 25.46 -2.69 24.92
N ARG A 18 25.95 -3.91 24.63
CA ARG A 18 25.24 -4.88 23.78
C ARG A 18 23.92 -5.32 24.40
N ASP A 19 23.85 -5.51 25.71
CA ASP A 19 22.63 -5.90 26.38
C ASP A 19 21.63 -4.74 26.47
N MET A 20 22.09 -3.50 26.68
CA MET A 20 21.26 -2.30 26.55
C MET A 20 20.75 -2.12 25.11
N ALA A 21 21.61 -2.34 24.11
CA ALA A 21 21.25 -2.28 22.70
C ALA A 21 20.20 -3.35 22.33
N LYS A 22 20.41 -4.59 22.78
CA LYS A 22 19.43 -5.67 22.61
C LYS A 22 18.11 -5.35 23.31
N ALA A 23 18.14 -4.83 24.53
CA ALA A 23 16.90 -4.44 25.22
C ALA A 23 16.15 -3.30 24.50
N ALA A 24 16.87 -2.38 23.84
CA ALA A 24 16.26 -1.26 23.12
C ALA A 24 15.76 -1.62 21.71
N TRP A 25 16.46 -2.51 21.00
CA TRP A 25 16.23 -2.80 19.58
C TRP A 25 15.77 -4.24 19.26
N ALA A 26 15.89 -5.20 20.19
CA ALA A 26 15.35 -6.53 19.98
C ALA A 26 13.82 -6.55 20.12
N SER A 27 13.20 -7.61 19.58
CA SER A 27 11.78 -7.87 19.75
C SER A 27 11.43 -8.05 21.22
N THR A 28 10.87 -7.01 21.81
CA THR A 28 10.43 -7.03 23.21
C THR A 28 8.97 -7.42 23.24
N SER A 29 8.65 -8.40 24.08
CA SER A 29 7.26 -8.75 24.37
C SER A 29 6.92 -8.45 25.82
N ALA A 30 5.81 -7.74 26.04
CA ALA A 30 5.32 -7.41 27.38
C ALA A 30 3.91 -7.96 27.58
N ARG A 31 3.62 -8.46 28.78
CA ARG A 31 2.24 -8.79 29.16
C ARG A 31 1.53 -7.53 29.66
N LEU A 32 0.36 -7.24 29.09
CA LEU A 32 -0.49 -6.12 29.51
C LEU A 32 -1.30 -6.47 30.76
N SER A 33 -1.38 -5.52 31.68
CA SER A 33 -2.26 -5.59 32.85
C SER A 33 -3.67 -5.11 32.52
N ARG A 34 -4.62 -5.31 33.43
CA ARG A 34 -6.01 -4.84 33.30
C ARG A 34 -6.10 -3.35 32.97
N ASP A 35 -5.22 -2.54 33.54
CA ASP A 35 -5.23 -1.08 33.38
C ASP A 35 -4.78 -0.62 31.99
N SER A 36 -4.17 -1.52 31.20
CA SER A 36 -3.84 -1.26 29.80
C SER A 36 -5.04 -1.42 28.86
N PHE A 37 -6.16 -1.97 29.34
CA PHE A 37 -7.37 -2.16 28.54
C PHE A 37 -8.37 -1.03 28.75
N LEU A 38 -8.90 -0.50 27.65
CA LEU A 38 -9.98 0.47 27.69
C LEU A 38 -11.26 -0.16 28.26
N PRO A 39 -12.05 0.59 29.05
CA PRO A 39 -13.41 0.19 29.40
C PRO A 39 -14.27 -0.07 28.16
N PHE A 40 -15.26 -0.95 28.29
CA PHE A 40 -16.17 -1.24 27.19
C PHE A 40 -16.91 0.01 26.73
N GLY A 41 -17.02 0.20 25.42
CA GLY A 41 -17.70 1.35 24.84
C GLY A 41 -16.89 2.64 24.84
N SER A 42 -15.57 2.55 25.02
CA SER A 42 -14.65 3.66 24.80
C SER A 42 -14.43 3.89 23.30
N CYS A 43 -14.20 5.14 22.93
CA CYS A 43 -13.88 5.55 21.56
C CYS A 43 -12.40 5.25 21.26
N TYR A 44 -12.11 4.59 20.15
CA TYR A 44 -10.72 4.31 19.75
C TYR A 44 -9.91 5.55 19.32
N LEU A 45 -10.57 6.70 19.10
CA LEU A 45 -9.90 7.93 18.69
C LEU A 45 -9.58 8.86 19.87
N CYS A 46 -10.53 9.07 20.79
CA CYS A 46 -10.31 9.93 21.97
C CYS A 46 -9.98 9.15 23.26
N LEU A 47 -10.10 7.81 23.25
CA LEU A 47 -9.79 6.92 24.37
C LEU A 47 -10.69 7.10 25.62
N GLU A 48 -11.71 7.96 25.54
CA GLU A 48 -12.73 8.14 26.57
C GLU A 48 -13.98 7.29 26.27
N ILE A 49 -14.91 7.19 27.23
CA ILE A 49 -16.23 6.60 27.01
C ILE A 49 -16.92 7.35 25.87
N ALA A 50 -17.32 6.62 24.83
CA ALA A 50 -17.79 7.24 23.59
C ALA A 50 -19.08 8.03 23.80
N ARG A 51 -19.09 9.30 23.37
CA ARG A 51 -20.27 10.19 23.33
C ARG A 51 -20.94 10.06 21.97
N ASP A 52 -22.27 9.94 21.95
CA ASP A 52 -23.05 9.58 20.74
C ASP A 52 -22.35 8.46 19.95
N PRO A 53 -22.30 7.25 20.55
CA PRO A 53 -21.43 6.19 20.07
C PRO A 53 -21.88 5.69 18.70
N VAL A 54 -20.92 5.52 17.80
CA VAL A 54 -21.11 4.95 16.46
C VAL A 54 -20.13 3.79 16.27
N SER A 55 -20.51 2.84 15.41
CA SER A 55 -19.66 1.70 15.07
C SER A 55 -19.39 1.57 13.58
N CYS A 56 -18.20 1.06 13.23
CA CYS A 56 -17.93 0.58 11.87
C CYS A 56 -18.57 -0.80 11.64
N SER A 57 -18.64 -1.23 10.38
CA SER A 57 -19.12 -2.58 10.01
C SER A 57 -18.33 -3.74 10.64
N HIS A 58 -17.15 -3.47 11.19
CA HIS A 58 -16.29 -4.43 11.89
C HIS A 58 -16.36 -4.32 13.42
N GLY A 59 -17.30 -3.54 13.96
CA GLY A 59 -17.59 -3.47 15.39
C GLY A 59 -16.64 -2.60 16.22
N ASP A 60 -15.82 -1.74 15.62
CA ASP A 60 -15.06 -0.73 16.37
C ASP A 60 -15.99 0.39 16.84
N ILE A 61 -15.73 0.97 18.02
CA ILE A 61 -16.57 2.01 18.62
C ILE A 61 -15.86 3.37 18.56
N PHE A 62 -16.60 4.40 18.15
CA PHE A 62 -16.12 5.78 18.08
C PHE A 62 -17.17 6.75 18.62
N CYS A 63 -16.76 7.94 19.04
CA CYS A 63 -17.69 9.07 19.10
C CYS A 63 -18.05 9.50 17.68
N ARG A 64 -19.31 9.91 17.44
CA ARG A 64 -19.73 10.45 16.14
C ARG A 64 -18.80 11.58 15.67
N GLU A 65 -18.49 12.53 16.54
CA GLU A 65 -17.62 13.67 16.21
C GLU A 65 -16.21 13.22 15.80
N CYS A 66 -15.60 12.29 16.54
CA CYS A 66 -14.25 11.81 16.26
C CYS A 66 -14.20 11.05 14.94
N ALA A 67 -15.19 10.19 14.68
CA ALA A 67 -15.27 9.45 13.43
C ALA A 67 -15.40 10.39 12.22
N VAL A 68 -16.28 11.39 12.30
CA VAL A 68 -16.45 12.39 11.24
C VAL A 68 -15.18 13.21 11.03
N ALA A 69 -14.55 13.70 12.11
CA ALA A 69 -13.32 14.47 12.03
C ALA A 69 -12.18 13.67 11.37
N ASN A 70 -12.01 12.40 11.76
CA ASN A 70 -11.01 11.52 11.16
C ASN A 70 -11.30 11.24 9.67
N LEU A 71 -12.57 10.99 9.30
CA LEU A 71 -12.95 10.83 7.90
C LEU A 71 -12.64 12.08 7.05
N LEU A 72 -12.88 13.28 7.60
CA LEU A 72 -12.54 14.53 6.92
C LEU A 72 -11.02 14.72 6.79
N ALA A 73 -10.26 14.42 7.85
CA ALA A 73 -8.80 14.49 7.83
C ALA A 73 -8.21 13.54 6.78
N GLN A 74 -8.66 12.28 6.76
CA GLN A 74 -8.22 11.29 5.78
C GLN A 74 -8.60 11.69 4.35
N LYS A 75 -9.81 12.20 4.10
CA LYS A 75 -10.21 12.69 2.77
C LYS A 75 -9.36 13.87 2.31
N LYS A 76 -9.01 14.78 3.22
CA LYS A 76 -8.13 15.92 2.92
C LYS A 76 -6.73 15.45 2.54
N GLU A 77 -6.19 14.48 3.28
CA GLU A 77 -4.87 13.93 3.01
C GLU A 77 -4.86 13.11 1.71
N ILE A 78 -5.88 12.28 1.46
CA ILE A 78 -6.04 11.57 0.19
C ILE A 78 -6.05 12.55 -0.99
N LYS A 79 -6.83 13.63 -0.90
CA LYS A 79 -6.88 14.67 -1.94
C LYS A 79 -5.53 15.38 -2.12
N ARG A 80 -4.77 15.59 -1.03
CA ARG A 80 -3.42 16.17 -1.10
C ARG A 80 -2.46 15.22 -1.82
N LEU A 81 -2.48 13.94 -1.48
CA LEU A 81 -1.66 12.90 -2.09
C LEU A 81 -2.02 12.69 -3.57
N GLU A 82 -3.30 12.73 -3.92
CA GLU A 82 -3.76 12.65 -5.31
C GLU A 82 -3.23 13.82 -6.15
N ARG A 83 -3.32 15.06 -5.65
CA ARG A 83 -2.76 16.24 -6.33
C ARG A 83 -1.24 16.16 -6.48
N ALA A 84 -0.53 15.70 -5.44
CA ALA A 84 0.91 15.53 -5.50
C ALA A 84 1.30 14.47 -6.53
N ARG A 85 0.54 13.38 -6.62
CA ARG A 85 0.72 12.34 -7.64
C ARG A 85 0.44 12.86 -9.05
N GLU A 86 -0.67 13.57 -9.25
CA GLU A 86 -1.01 14.17 -10.55
C GLU A 86 0.08 15.15 -11.02
N LYS A 87 0.58 16.00 -10.11
CA LYS A 87 1.68 16.91 -10.43
C LYS A 87 2.97 16.15 -10.77
N ALA A 88 3.31 15.11 -10.02
CA ALA A 88 4.47 14.28 -10.32
C ALA A 88 4.33 13.55 -11.66
N GLU A 89 3.13 13.05 -12.01
CA GLU A 89 2.85 12.46 -13.31
C GLU A 89 3.03 13.48 -14.45
N GLN A 90 2.55 14.72 -14.28
CA GLN A 90 2.76 15.81 -15.24
C GLN A 90 4.25 16.13 -15.41
N GLU A 91 5.00 16.26 -14.31
CA GLU A 91 6.44 16.53 -14.34
C GLU A 91 7.23 15.40 -15.04
N ILE A 92 6.84 14.14 -14.81
CA ILE A 92 7.45 12.98 -15.49
C ILE A 92 7.16 13.02 -17.01
N LEU A 93 5.91 13.31 -17.41
CA LEU A 93 5.53 13.40 -18.82
C LEU A 93 6.27 14.56 -19.52
N GLU A 94 6.34 15.74 -18.90
CA GLU A 94 7.11 16.86 -19.43
C GLU A 94 8.60 16.54 -19.55
N ALA A 95 9.16 15.84 -18.57
CA ALA A 95 10.55 15.39 -18.62
C ALA A 95 10.78 14.39 -19.76
N GLN A 96 9.85 13.45 -19.99
CA GLN A 96 9.90 12.52 -21.12
C GLN A 96 9.85 13.25 -22.46
N VAL A 97 8.94 14.23 -22.63
CA VAL A 97 8.85 15.04 -23.85
C VAL A 97 10.15 15.81 -24.11
N ARG A 98 10.75 16.39 -23.07
CA ARG A 98 12.06 17.07 -23.19
C ARG A 98 13.16 16.09 -23.60
N GLN A 99 13.19 14.89 -23.00
CA GLN A 99 14.17 13.87 -23.35
C GLN A 99 14.01 13.37 -24.79
N ASP A 100 12.77 13.20 -25.26
CA ASP A 100 12.50 12.77 -26.63
C ASP A 100 12.86 13.87 -27.64
N ALA A 101 12.62 15.14 -27.33
CA ALA A 101 13.06 16.27 -28.15
C ALA A 101 14.60 16.35 -28.23
N ASP A 102 15.28 16.25 -27.08
CA ASP A 102 16.74 16.20 -26.99
C ASP A 102 17.35 15.01 -27.77
N ALA A 103 16.66 13.86 -27.77
CA ALA A 103 17.06 12.68 -28.54
C ALA A 103 16.86 12.90 -30.05
N GLN A 104 15.75 13.53 -30.46
CA GLN A 104 15.51 13.89 -31.86
C GLN A 104 16.55 14.89 -32.38
N GLU A 105 16.87 15.94 -31.63
CA GLU A 105 17.89 16.91 -32.03
C GLU A 105 19.28 16.28 -32.17
N ARG A 106 19.66 15.37 -31.26
CA ARG A 106 20.94 14.65 -31.37
C ARG A 106 20.97 13.71 -32.58
N ALA A 107 19.88 13.01 -32.86
CA ALA A 107 19.77 12.15 -34.04
C ALA A 107 19.93 12.95 -35.34
N ILE A 108 19.30 14.13 -35.43
CA ILE A 108 19.44 15.03 -36.59
C ILE A 108 20.91 15.49 -36.73
N LYS A 109 21.55 15.93 -35.64
CA LYS A 109 22.96 16.36 -35.65
C LYS A 109 23.92 15.23 -36.03
N GLU A 110 23.68 14.01 -35.57
CA GLU A 110 24.46 12.83 -35.96
C GLU A 110 24.30 12.56 -37.46
N PHE A 111 23.08 12.64 -37.98
CA PHE A 111 22.79 12.49 -39.40
C PHE A 111 23.46 13.57 -40.26
N GLU A 112 23.36 14.85 -39.89
CA GLU A 112 24.02 15.98 -40.58
C GLU A 112 25.54 15.80 -40.61
N LYS A 113 26.14 15.35 -39.50
CA LYS A 113 27.57 15.07 -39.41
C LYS A 113 28.01 13.93 -40.33
N ILE A 114 27.20 12.87 -40.43
CA ILE A 114 27.44 11.75 -41.35
C ILE A 114 27.36 12.25 -42.81
N GLN A 115 26.36 13.07 -43.15
CA GLN A 115 26.22 13.65 -44.50
C GLN A 115 27.36 14.60 -44.87
N ALA A 116 27.88 15.37 -43.90
CA ALA A 116 29.03 16.25 -44.10
C ALA A 116 30.37 15.52 -44.29
N GLY A 117 30.37 14.18 -44.35
CA GLY A 117 31.58 13.38 -44.54
C GLY A 117 32.45 13.23 -43.28
N PHE A 118 31.98 13.70 -42.12
CA PHE A 118 32.62 13.47 -40.83
C PHE A 118 32.26 12.06 -40.32
N ASN A 119 32.67 11.03 -41.05
CA ASN A 119 32.68 9.67 -40.52
C ASN A 119 33.77 9.62 -39.43
N THR A 120 33.36 9.51 -38.17
CA THR A 120 34.29 9.12 -37.10
C THR A 120 34.66 7.67 -37.34
N SER A 121 35.71 7.45 -38.11
CA SER A 121 36.37 6.16 -38.27
C SER A 121 36.98 5.74 -36.94
N SER A 122 36.16 5.20 -36.03
CA SER A 122 36.58 4.36 -34.89
C SER A 122 35.38 3.83 -34.11
N VAL A 123 34.58 2.93 -34.70
CA VAL A 123 34.17 1.64 -34.10
C VAL A 123 33.66 0.81 -35.26
N ALA A 124 34.50 -0.12 -35.71
CA ALA A 124 34.11 -1.17 -36.63
C ALA A 124 33.16 -2.14 -35.91
N VAL A 125 31.90 -2.21 -36.33
CA VAL A 125 31.13 -3.46 -36.38
C VAL A 125 30.26 -3.45 -37.65
N SER A 126 30.83 -4.07 -38.69
CA SER A 126 30.14 -4.90 -39.68
C SER A 126 28.91 -4.33 -40.40
N SER A 127 29.13 -3.63 -41.51
CA SER A 127 28.24 -3.74 -42.68
C SER A 127 29.07 -3.54 -43.94
N SER A 128 29.52 -4.65 -44.51
CA SER A 128 30.28 -4.71 -45.76
C SER A 128 29.40 -4.29 -46.94
N SER A 129 29.59 -3.08 -47.44
CA SER A 129 29.24 -2.69 -48.81
C SER A 129 30.53 -2.44 -49.59
N GLY A 130 31.16 -3.53 -50.03
CA GLY A 130 32.26 -3.49 -50.98
C GLY A 130 31.71 -3.22 -52.37
N LEU A 131 31.94 -2.02 -52.88
CA LEU A 131 31.81 -1.68 -54.29
C LEU A 131 33.22 -1.43 -54.82
N ALA A 132 33.81 -2.43 -55.47
CA ALA A 132 35.04 -2.28 -56.24
C ALA A 132 34.81 -2.92 -57.61
N SER A 133 34.73 -2.05 -58.60
CA SER A 133 34.71 -2.34 -60.02
C SER A 133 36.06 -2.92 -60.45
N LYS A 134 36.04 -4.07 -61.13
CA LYS A 134 36.94 -4.32 -62.27
C LYS A 134 36.41 -5.44 -63.14
N GLU A 135 36.41 -5.17 -64.43
CA GLU A 135 35.96 -6.03 -65.51
C GLU A 135 36.96 -7.16 -65.82
N ASP A 136 36.40 -8.17 -66.48
CA ASP A 136 36.96 -8.97 -67.60
C ASP A 136 37.56 -10.38 -67.35
N VAL A 137 36.80 -11.35 -67.87
CA VAL A 137 37.18 -12.47 -68.77
C VAL A 137 37.73 -13.83 -68.26
N THR A 138 36.97 -14.85 -68.69
CA THR A 138 37.25 -16.27 -69.04
C THR A 138 37.28 -17.44 -68.02
N THR A 139 36.29 -18.33 -68.26
CA THR A 139 36.31 -19.81 -68.35
C THR A 139 36.45 -20.71 -67.11
N GLY A 140 35.45 -21.60 -66.95
CA GLY A 140 35.70 -23.03 -66.73
C GLY A 140 35.20 -23.68 -65.43
N ALA A 141 34.06 -24.37 -65.52
CA ALA A 141 33.70 -25.67 -64.91
C ALA A 141 33.66 -25.90 -63.37
N ASP A 142 32.44 -26.27 -62.94
CA ASP A 142 32.03 -27.38 -62.05
C ASP A 142 32.12 -27.36 -60.50
N ALA A 143 31.04 -27.94 -59.95
CA ALA A 143 30.83 -28.60 -58.65
C ALA A 143 30.29 -27.81 -57.44
N ASP A 144 28.95 -27.80 -57.39
CA ASP A 144 28.02 -28.09 -56.28
C ASP A 144 28.51 -27.98 -54.81
N SER A 145 27.92 -27.01 -54.08
CA SER A 145 27.95 -26.95 -52.62
C SER A 145 26.79 -26.10 -52.09
N VAL A 146 25.81 -26.78 -51.51
CA VAL A 146 24.59 -26.24 -50.91
C VAL A 146 24.90 -25.24 -49.79
N THR A 147 24.63 -23.96 -50.03
CA THR A 147 24.46 -22.96 -48.98
C THR A 147 23.12 -22.26 -49.12
N ARG A 148 22.36 -22.24 -48.02
CA ARG A 148 21.01 -21.67 -47.93
C ARG A 148 21.06 -20.20 -48.36
N GLN A 149 20.50 -19.92 -49.53
CA GLN A 149 20.25 -18.56 -50.00
C GLN A 149 19.28 -17.88 -49.04
N GLY A 150 19.81 -17.00 -48.18
CA GLY A 150 19.00 -15.94 -47.61
C GLY A 150 18.42 -15.14 -48.76
N THR A 151 17.10 -15.15 -48.90
CA THR A 151 16.38 -14.33 -49.86
C THR A 151 16.77 -12.88 -49.60
N LYS A 152 17.66 -12.35 -50.44
CA LYS A 152 17.98 -10.94 -50.50
C LYS A 152 16.69 -10.23 -50.92
N ARG A 153 15.85 -9.86 -49.95
CA ARG A 153 14.76 -8.93 -50.19
C ARG A 153 15.41 -7.69 -50.76
N LYS A 154 15.09 -7.35 -52.02
CA LYS A 154 15.49 -6.08 -52.62
C LYS A 154 15.08 -5.00 -51.62
N PHE A 155 16.03 -4.16 -51.21
CA PHE A 155 15.73 -3.00 -50.39
C PHE A 155 14.88 -2.07 -51.25
N ILE A 156 13.58 -2.07 -51.00
CA ILE A 156 12.64 -1.13 -51.59
C ILE A 156 12.46 -0.07 -50.51
N LEU A 157 12.73 1.19 -50.88
CA LEU A 157 12.62 2.34 -49.98
C LEU A 157 11.13 2.66 -49.76
N ASP A 158 10.47 1.82 -48.98
CA ASP A 158 9.06 1.98 -48.61
C ASP A 158 8.94 2.90 -47.39
N GLN A 159 7.81 3.59 -47.27
CA GLN A 159 7.52 4.51 -46.16
C GLN A 159 7.69 3.84 -44.79
N ASP A 160 7.27 2.59 -44.66
CA ASP A 160 7.39 1.82 -43.41
C ASP A 160 8.86 1.53 -43.03
N GLU A 161 9.74 1.33 -44.02
CA GLU A 161 11.17 1.09 -43.78
C GLU A 161 11.88 2.38 -43.38
N LEU A 162 11.50 3.53 -43.96
CA LEU A 162 11.97 4.85 -43.53
C LEU A 162 11.57 5.15 -42.08
N GLU A 163 10.34 4.82 -41.69
CA GLU A 163 9.88 4.99 -40.31
C GLU A 163 10.59 4.06 -39.33
N ARG A 164 10.94 2.84 -39.77
CA ARG A 164 11.72 1.89 -38.96
C ARG A 164 13.13 2.42 -38.70
N ILE A 165 13.81 2.91 -39.73
CA ILE A 165 15.15 3.51 -39.63
C ILE A 165 15.11 4.75 -38.72
N ALA A 166 14.12 5.64 -38.91
CA ALA A 166 13.96 6.82 -38.05
C ALA A 166 13.70 6.46 -36.57
N LYS A 167 12.97 5.37 -36.30
CA LYS A 167 12.77 4.85 -34.93
C LYS A 167 14.07 4.24 -34.38
N GLU A 168 14.82 3.49 -35.18
CA GLU A 168 16.10 2.92 -34.78
C GLU A 168 17.12 4.00 -34.42
N ASP A 169 17.26 5.04 -35.25
CA ASP A 169 18.15 6.17 -34.99
C ASP A 169 17.77 6.92 -33.70
N ARG A 170 16.48 7.15 -33.46
CA ARG A 170 15.98 7.73 -32.20
C ARG A 170 16.32 6.84 -30.99
N THR A 171 16.11 5.52 -31.08
CA THR A 171 16.44 4.61 -29.97
C THR A 171 17.94 4.52 -29.71
N LYS A 172 18.77 4.64 -30.75
CA LYS A 172 20.23 4.66 -30.63
C LYS A 172 20.70 5.96 -29.97
N ALA A 173 20.14 7.09 -30.37
CA ALA A 173 20.39 8.38 -29.72
C ALA A 173 19.93 8.39 -28.25
N GLN A 174 18.78 7.78 -27.94
CA GLN A 174 18.30 7.67 -26.57
C GLN A 174 19.22 6.81 -25.69
N LYS A 175 19.70 5.67 -26.22
CA LYS A 175 20.67 4.82 -25.51
C LYS A 175 21.99 5.55 -25.24
N SER A 176 22.52 6.32 -26.20
CA SER A 176 23.78 7.05 -25.98
C SER A 176 23.63 8.16 -24.93
N ILE A 177 22.47 8.84 -24.90
CA ILE A 177 22.13 9.80 -23.85
C ILE A 177 22.03 9.13 -22.47
N ASP A 178 21.38 7.97 -22.40
CA ASP A 178 21.20 7.23 -21.16
C ASP A 178 22.53 6.68 -20.63
N GLU A 179 23.43 6.22 -21.50
CA GLU A 179 24.79 5.82 -21.14
C GLU A 179 25.64 7.00 -20.63
N GLU A 180 25.52 8.17 -21.26
CA GLU A 180 26.17 9.42 -20.80
C GLU A 180 25.63 9.86 -19.43
N LYS A 181 24.31 9.76 -19.22
CA LYS A 181 23.67 10.06 -17.92
C LYS A 181 24.07 9.04 -16.86
N ALA A 182 24.04 7.75 -17.17
CA ALA A 182 24.40 6.67 -16.24
C ALA A 182 25.86 6.74 -15.78
N SER A 183 26.77 7.21 -16.64
CA SER A 183 28.17 7.44 -16.26
C SER A 183 28.33 8.67 -15.35
N LYS A 184 27.57 9.76 -15.58
CA LYS A 184 27.52 10.93 -14.69
C LYS A 184 26.88 10.61 -13.33
N GLU A 185 26.00 9.61 -13.26
CA GLU A 185 25.38 9.16 -12.01
C GLU A 185 26.29 8.25 -11.18
N LYS A 186 27.32 7.61 -11.75
CA LYS A 186 28.32 6.78 -11.04
C LYS A 186 29.47 7.61 -10.48
N LEU A 187 29.17 8.77 -9.88
CA LEU A 187 30.17 9.57 -9.18
C LEU A 187 30.44 9.00 -7.78
N PRO A 188 31.71 8.95 -7.33
CA PRO A 188 32.08 8.38 -6.02
C PRO A 188 31.62 9.23 -4.82
N SER A 189 31.02 10.41 -5.05
CA SER A 189 30.54 11.31 -4.01
C SER A 189 29.05 11.12 -3.70
N PHE A 190 28.78 10.67 -2.48
CA PHE A 190 27.44 10.49 -1.92
C PHE A 190 26.66 11.81 -1.70
N TRP A 191 27.35 12.96 -1.63
CA TRP A 191 26.77 14.28 -1.33
C TRP A 191 26.24 15.05 -2.53
N THR A 192 26.25 14.46 -3.71
CA THR A 192 25.73 15.08 -4.92
C THR A 192 24.20 15.06 -4.86
N PRO A 193 23.46 16.15 -5.10
CA PRO A 193 22.00 16.19 -4.99
C PRO A 193 21.26 15.07 -5.76
N SER A 194 21.85 14.61 -6.86
CA SER A 194 21.39 13.49 -7.68
C SER A 194 21.51 12.11 -7.02
N GLN A 195 22.37 11.94 -6.01
CA GLN A 195 22.62 10.69 -5.28
C GLN A 195 21.87 10.61 -3.94
N THR A 196 21.03 11.60 -3.62
CA THR A 196 20.26 11.60 -2.36
C THR A 196 19.22 10.47 -2.36
N PRO A 197 18.83 9.95 -1.17
CA PRO A 197 17.80 8.90 -1.07
C PRO A 197 16.47 9.30 -1.72
N ASP A 198 16.09 10.58 -1.61
CA ASP A 198 14.90 11.14 -2.27
C ASP A 198 15.03 11.15 -3.80
N ALA A 199 16.22 11.50 -4.33
CA ALA A 199 16.50 11.44 -5.75
C ALA A 199 16.60 9.98 -6.26
N GLU A 200 17.07 9.04 -5.46
CA GLU A 200 17.05 7.61 -5.78
C GLU A 200 15.61 7.06 -5.81
N ALA A 201 14.76 7.46 -4.87
CA ALA A 201 13.34 7.11 -4.85
C ALA A 201 12.60 7.71 -6.06
N ALA A 202 12.86 8.97 -6.40
CA ALA A 202 12.33 9.62 -7.58
C ALA A 202 12.81 8.95 -8.89
N ARG A 203 14.09 8.55 -8.97
CA ARG A 203 14.64 7.81 -10.13
C ARG A 203 14.05 6.41 -10.27
N LYS A 204 13.90 5.66 -9.18
CA LYS A 204 13.20 4.37 -9.20
C LYS A 204 11.74 4.52 -9.62
N ALA A 205 11.08 5.61 -9.23
CA ALA A 205 9.73 5.93 -9.69
C ALA A 205 9.67 6.34 -11.18
N ALA A 206 10.70 7.00 -11.71
CA ALA A 206 10.77 7.40 -13.12
C ALA A 206 11.23 6.26 -14.06
N GLY A 207 12.16 5.40 -13.63
CA GLY A 207 12.65 4.26 -14.39
C GLY A 207 11.72 3.04 -14.35
N ALA A 208 10.87 2.94 -13.33
CA ALA A 208 9.72 2.05 -13.36
C ALA A 208 8.61 2.67 -14.21
N ALA A 209 8.67 2.45 -15.53
CA ALA A 209 7.61 2.77 -16.50
C ALA A 209 6.27 2.04 -16.25
N ALA A 210 6.04 1.55 -15.02
CA ALA A 210 4.77 1.08 -14.51
C ALA A 210 4.39 1.98 -13.34
N VAL A 211 3.85 3.16 -13.65
CA VAL A 211 3.04 3.95 -12.71
C VAL A 211 2.11 2.97 -12.00
N PRO A 212 2.22 2.79 -10.66
CA PRO A 212 1.36 1.86 -9.97
C PRO A 212 -0.09 2.28 -10.23
N LYS A 213 -0.84 1.39 -10.90
CA LYS A 213 -2.25 1.57 -11.31
C LYS A 213 -2.99 2.36 -10.24
N LYS A 214 -3.59 3.50 -10.60
CA LYS A 214 -4.38 4.40 -9.74
C LYS A 214 -5.09 3.63 -8.61
N ILE A 215 -4.42 3.49 -7.46
CA ILE A 215 -5.02 2.84 -6.30
C ILE A 215 -5.95 3.90 -5.72
N LYS A 216 -7.27 3.69 -5.87
CA LYS A 216 -8.28 4.53 -5.24
C LYS A 216 -8.08 4.43 -3.74
N LEU A 217 -7.50 5.47 -3.13
CA LEU A 217 -7.30 5.53 -1.69
C LEU A 217 -8.66 5.79 -1.05
N ALA A 218 -9.11 4.88 -0.20
CA ALA A 218 -10.31 5.06 0.60
C ALA A 218 -9.91 5.36 2.05
N PRO A 219 -10.72 6.11 2.81
CA PRO A 219 -10.49 6.27 4.25
C PRO A 219 -10.47 4.91 4.96
N ILE A 220 -9.46 4.68 5.79
CA ILE A 220 -9.19 3.45 6.53
C ILE A 220 -9.60 3.62 7.99
N CYS A 221 -10.24 2.60 8.56
CA CYS A 221 -10.60 2.61 9.97
C CYS A 221 -9.33 2.70 10.84
N PRO A 222 -9.21 3.67 11.76
CA PRO A 222 -8.02 3.83 12.61
C PRO A 222 -7.83 2.68 13.61
N ALA A 223 -8.91 1.93 13.90
CA ALA A 223 -8.89 0.77 14.78
C ALA A 223 -8.77 -0.56 14.02
N SER A 224 -8.56 -0.53 12.69
CA SER A 224 -8.26 -1.76 11.95
C SER A 224 -6.84 -2.23 12.27
N PRO A 225 -6.62 -3.53 12.54
CA PRO A 225 -5.26 -4.05 12.70
C PRO A 225 -4.54 -4.05 11.35
N ASP A 226 -3.21 -4.00 11.38
CA ASP A 226 -2.36 -3.94 10.17
C ASP A 226 -2.64 -5.11 9.20
N ASP A 227 -2.90 -6.30 9.74
CA ASP A 227 -3.21 -7.51 8.96
C ASP A 227 -4.57 -7.48 8.24
N SER A 228 -5.50 -6.64 8.69
CA SER A 228 -6.85 -6.55 8.09
C SER A 228 -7.41 -5.13 8.12
N GLN A 229 -6.71 -4.27 7.39
CA GLN A 229 -7.19 -2.93 7.08
C GLN A 229 -8.52 -3.00 6.34
N HIS A 230 -9.49 -2.21 6.79
CA HIS A 230 -10.79 -2.11 6.14
C HIS A 230 -11.16 -0.64 5.93
N PRO A 231 -11.77 -0.31 4.77
CA PRO A 231 -12.25 1.03 4.53
C PRO A 231 -13.49 1.29 5.39
N TYR A 232 -13.67 2.54 5.79
CA TYR A 232 -14.90 2.99 6.45
C TYR A 232 -15.35 4.34 5.90
N SER A 233 -16.66 4.56 5.91
CA SER A 233 -17.31 5.74 5.33
C SER A 233 -18.42 6.23 6.26
N LEU A 234 -18.90 7.47 6.05
CA LEU A 234 -20.03 8.00 6.81
C LEU A 234 -21.30 7.14 6.69
N LYS A 235 -21.52 6.54 5.51
CA LYS A 235 -22.70 5.69 5.27
C LYS A 235 -22.60 4.33 5.95
N SER A 236 -21.38 3.84 6.20
CA SER A 236 -21.15 2.57 6.88
C SER A 236 -21.06 2.72 8.40
N LEU A 237 -21.24 3.93 8.95
CA LEU A 237 -21.29 4.14 10.40
C LEU A 237 -22.70 3.84 10.91
N ILE A 238 -22.78 2.92 11.86
CA ILE A 238 -24.03 2.49 12.49
C ILE A 238 -24.12 3.16 13.86
N PRO A 239 -25.18 3.92 14.18
CA PRO A 239 -25.36 4.50 15.51
C PRO A 239 -25.59 3.39 16.55
N LEU A 240 -25.00 3.54 17.73
CA LEU A 240 -25.13 2.60 18.85
C LEU A 240 -26.13 3.13 19.88
N ASN A 241 -27.21 2.38 20.08
CA ASN A 241 -28.23 2.65 21.07
C ASN A 241 -28.04 1.74 22.28
N PHE A 242 -27.37 2.26 23.31
CA PHE A 242 -27.23 1.58 24.59
C PHE A 242 -28.41 1.88 25.51
N LYS A 243 -28.88 0.88 26.25
CA LYS A 243 -29.73 1.12 27.41
C LYS A 243 -28.82 1.57 28.55
N GLU A 244 -29.00 2.81 29.00
CA GLU A 244 -28.21 3.41 30.07
C GLU A 244 -29.04 3.54 31.35
N GLU A 245 -28.44 3.20 32.48
CA GLU A 245 -29.01 3.43 33.81
C GLU A 245 -28.01 4.19 34.68
N LEU A 246 -28.50 5.14 35.46
CA LEU A 246 -27.69 5.93 36.38
C LEU A 246 -27.33 5.08 37.58
N ASP A 247 -26.03 4.89 37.81
CA ASP A 247 -25.58 4.23 39.04
C ASP A 247 -25.49 5.25 40.18
N PRO A 248 -26.23 5.07 41.29
CA PRO A 248 -26.30 6.05 42.38
C PRO A 248 -24.97 6.25 43.12
N LYS A 249 -23.99 5.33 42.94
CA LYS A 249 -22.70 5.39 43.64
C LYS A 249 -21.63 6.16 42.89
N THR A 250 -21.67 6.15 41.56
CA THR A 250 -20.61 6.75 40.72
C THR A 250 -21.10 7.90 39.84
N ASN A 251 -22.39 8.24 39.89
CA ASN A 251 -23.03 9.27 39.06
C ASN A 251 -22.74 9.11 37.55
N SER A 252 -22.40 7.90 37.11
CA SER A 252 -22.01 7.58 35.75
C SER A 252 -23.02 6.63 35.12
N ASN A 253 -23.39 6.88 33.87
CA ASN A 253 -24.28 6.01 33.11
C ASN A 253 -23.65 4.64 32.89
N ARG A 254 -24.27 3.59 33.43
CA ARG A 254 -23.89 2.20 33.16
C ARG A 254 -24.64 1.70 31.93
N ARG A 255 -23.89 1.22 30.94
CA ARG A 255 -24.45 0.60 29.74
C ARG A 255 -24.84 -0.84 30.02
N MET A 256 -26.08 -1.19 29.73
CA MET A 256 -26.66 -2.48 30.07
C MET A 256 -27.30 -3.17 28.87
N CYS A 257 -27.36 -4.49 28.92
CA CYS A 257 -28.11 -5.28 27.95
C CYS A 257 -29.62 -5.07 28.18
N PRO A 258 -30.42 -4.73 27.14
CA PRO A 258 -31.87 -4.58 27.26
C PRO A 258 -32.60 -5.84 27.73
N SER A 259 -32.09 -7.02 27.39
CA SER A 259 -32.75 -8.30 27.70
C SER A 259 -32.46 -8.81 29.12
N CYS A 260 -31.19 -8.87 29.52
CA CYS A 260 -30.82 -9.41 30.83
C CYS A 260 -30.51 -8.37 31.90
N VAL A 261 -30.52 -7.07 31.53
CA VAL A 261 -30.21 -5.94 32.43
C VAL A 261 -28.80 -6.04 33.06
N LYS A 262 -27.94 -6.92 32.54
CA LYS A 262 -26.54 -7.03 32.97
C LYS A 262 -25.72 -5.92 32.34
N THR A 263 -24.80 -5.36 33.12
CA THR A 263 -23.82 -4.38 32.64
C THR A 263 -22.96 -4.96 31.53
N LEU A 264 -22.89 -4.26 30.39
CA LEU A 264 -22.05 -4.65 29.26
C LEU A 264 -20.59 -4.31 29.59
N GLY A 265 -19.73 -5.32 29.51
CA GLY A 265 -18.29 -5.18 29.75
C GLY A 265 -17.48 -5.97 28.74
N ASN A 266 -16.15 -5.89 28.83
CA ASN A 266 -15.24 -6.52 27.87
C ASN A 266 -15.37 -8.05 27.81
N ALA A 267 -15.79 -8.69 28.90
CA ALA A 267 -16.04 -10.12 28.94
C ALA A 267 -17.41 -10.55 28.35
N SER A 268 -18.35 -9.61 28.17
CA SER A 268 -19.73 -9.93 27.80
C SER A 268 -19.97 -10.14 26.30
N ARG A 269 -18.94 -9.86 25.46
CA ARG A 269 -18.95 -9.94 23.99
C ARG A 269 -20.26 -9.40 23.38
N PRO A 270 -20.52 -8.09 23.52
CA PRO A 270 -21.76 -7.49 23.05
C PRO A 270 -21.87 -7.52 21.52
N LEU A 271 -23.10 -7.68 21.04
CA LEU A 271 -23.48 -7.76 19.63
C LEU A 271 -24.41 -6.59 19.31
N LEU A 272 -24.13 -5.92 18.19
CA LEU A 272 -24.87 -4.82 17.61
C LEU A 272 -25.80 -5.31 16.51
N ALA A 273 -27.06 -4.89 16.52
CA ALA A 273 -27.96 -5.00 15.37
C ALA A 273 -27.68 -3.91 14.33
N GLU A 274 -27.35 -4.31 13.10
CA GLU A 274 -26.92 -3.40 12.03
C GLU A 274 -28.00 -2.39 11.63
N GLU A 275 -29.26 -2.81 11.53
CA GLU A 275 -30.37 -1.99 11.04
C GLU A 275 -30.89 -0.97 12.08
N CYS A 276 -30.86 -1.32 13.36
CA CYS A 276 -31.53 -0.51 14.42
C CYS A 276 -30.58 0.01 15.51
N GLY A 277 -29.32 -0.41 15.52
CA GLY A 277 -28.31 0.12 16.45
C GLY A 277 -28.36 -0.43 17.87
N HIS A 278 -29.31 -1.29 18.22
CA HIS A 278 -29.44 -1.83 19.57
C HIS A 278 -28.33 -2.84 19.90
N VAL A 279 -27.83 -2.78 21.14
CA VAL A 279 -26.74 -3.65 21.61
C VAL A 279 -27.24 -4.65 22.66
N ILE A 280 -26.95 -5.94 22.44
CA ILE A 280 -27.29 -7.05 23.34
C ILE A 280 -26.06 -7.87 23.68
N CYS A 281 -26.01 -8.53 24.85
CA CYS A 281 -24.90 -9.44 25.15
C CYS A 281 -25.02 -10.75 24.37
N ARG A 282 -23.89 -11.40 24.06
CA ARG A 282 -23.86 -12.67 23.32
C ARG A 282 -24.74 -13.75 23.95
N SER A 283 -24.77 -13.84 25.27
CA SER A 283 -25.56 -14.84 25.99
C SER A 283 -27.07 -14.65 25.83
N CYS A 284 -27.54 -13.41 25.63
CA CYS A 284 -28.93 -13.15 25.26
C CYS A 284 -29.16 -13.46 23.78
N ALA A 285 -28.28 -13.01 22.89
CA ALA A 285 -28.41 -13.29 21.46
C ALA A 285 -28.51 -14.79 21.17
N ALA A 286 -27.67 -15.62 21.80
CA ALA A 286 -27.72 -17.07 21.66
C ALA A 286 -29.03 -17.73 22.12
N LYS A 287 -29.83 -17.05 22.96
CA LYS A 287 -31.14 -17.53 23.43
C LYS A 287 -32.28 -17.10 22.53
N PHE A 288 -32.24 -15.88 22.00
CA PHE A 288 -33.33 -15.30 21.20
C PHE A 288 -33.14 -15.46 19.69
N MET A 289 -31.93 -15.79 19.24
CA MET A 289 -31.55 -15.73 17.83
C MET A 289 -30.81 -17.01 17.46
N THR A 290 -31.05 -17.49 16.23
CA THR A 290 -30.39 -18.70 15.76
C THR A 290 -29.00 -18.36 15.21
N PRO A 291 -27.94 -19.05 15.69
CA PRO A 291 -26.61 -18.88 15.13
C PRO A 291 -26.54 -19.52 13.74
N VAL A 292 -25.72 -18.94 12.87
CA VAL A 292 -25.47 -19.45 11.52
C VAL A 292 -24.68 -20.76 11.61
N LYS A 293 -25.36 -21.90 11.51
CA LYS A 293 -24.75 -23.22 11.30
C LYS A 293 -24.63 -23.45 9.79
N GLY A 294 -23.52 -24.07 9.35
CA GLY A 294 -23.03 -24.03 7.96
C GLY A 294 -24.00 -24.47 6.85
N SER A 295 -23.72 -23.96 5.64
CA SER A 295 -24.21 -24.28 4.28
C SER A 295 -25.69 -24.46 3.96
N ASP A 296 -26.59 -24.65 4.92
CA ASP A 296 -28.02 -24.83 4.62
C ASP A 296 -28.77 -23.50 4.70
N ALA A 297 -28.79 -22.83 3.55
CA ALA A 297 -29.43 -21.55 3.28
C ALA A 297 -30.96 -21.64 3.30
N SER A 298 -31.55 -21.80 4.49
CA SER A 298 -32.88 -21.20 4.74
C SER A 298 -32.67 -19.75 5.17
N PRO A 299 -33.43 -18.76 4.63
CA PRO A 299 -33.33 -17.38 5.08
C PRO A 299 -33.90 -17.29 6.50
N GLN A 300 -33.05 -17.56 7.49
CA GLN A 300 -33.42 -17.38 8.89
C GLN A 300 -33.54 -15.89 9.17
N GLU A 301 -34.77 -15.43 9.35
CA GLU A 301 -35.10 -14.06 9.69
C GLU A 301 -34.89 -13.87 11.19
N ASN A 302 -33.74 -13.34 11.57
CA ASN A 302 -33.57 -12.86 12.93
C ASN A 302 -34.26 -11.49 13.06
N ALA A 303 -34.85 -11.21 14.22
CA ALA A 303 -35.41 -9.89 14.53
C ALA A 303 -34.71 -9.29 15.75
N CYS A 304 -34.66 -7.96 15.82
CA CYS A 304 -34.11 -7.26 16.97
C CYS A 304 -35.02 -7.44 18.19
N TYR A 305 -34.47 -7.90 19.32
CA TYR A 305 -35.21 -8.07 20.57
C TYR A 305 -35.91 -6.81 21.11
N VAL A 306 -35.43 -5.61 20.76
CA VAL A 306 -35.92 -4.34 21.34
C VAL A 306 -37.02 -3.69 20.49
N CYS A 307 -36.94 -3.81 19.16
CA CYS A 307 -37.78 -3.06 18.24
C CYS A 307 -38.38 -3.93 17.13
N ASP A 308 -38.20 -5.25 17.21
CA ASP A 308 -38.64 -6.26 16.24
C ASP A 308 -38.20 -6.00 14.79
N ALA A 309 -37.26 -5.08 14.58
CA ALA A 309 -36.69 -4.79 13.27
C ALA A 309 -36.02 -6.05 12.70
N ARG A 310 -36.36 -6.39 11.46
CA ARG A 310 -35.82 -7.55 10.76
C ARG A 310 -34.33 -7.36 10.48
N LEU A 311 -33.52 -8.31 10.94
CA LEU A 311 -32.08 -8.33 10.76
C LEU A 311 -31.74 -9.14 9.53
N THR A 312 -31.47 -8.46 8.43
CA THR A 312 -31.02 -9.09 7.20
C THR A 312 -29.51 -9.29 7.19
N ALA A 313 -29.04 -10.32 6.50
CA ALA A 313 -27.62 -10.45 6.21
C ALA A 313 -27.16 -9.24 5.38
N ALA A 314 -26.08 -8.58 5.81
CA ALA A 314 -25.42 -7.57 4.99
C ALA A 314 -25.11 -8.18 3.61
N ARG A 315 -25.60 -7.55 2.53
CA ARG A 315 -25.25 -7.94 1.16
C ARG A 315 -23.76 -7.69 0.95
N SER A 316 -22.94 -8.71 1.17
CA SER A 316 -21.52 -8.62 0.89
C SER A 316 -21.32 -8.47 -0.62
N ASN A 317 -20.99 -7.26 -1.06
CA ASN A 317 -20.43 -7.08 -2.40
C ASN A 317 -19.13 -7.88 -2.44
N GLY A 318 -19.12 -8.94 -3.25
CA GLY A 318 -18.08 -9.96 -3.26
C GLY A 318 -16.67 -9.38 -3.34
N LYS A 319 -15.77 -9.90 -2.49
CA LYS A 319 -14.29 -9.81 -2.46
C LYS A 319 -13.66 -9.39 -1.13
N GLN A 320 -14.40 -9.21 -0.04
CA GLN A 320 -13.78 -9.06 1.28
C GLN A 320 -13.99 -10.31 2.13
N LYS A 321 -12.89 -10.89 2.62
CA LYS A 321 -12.85 -11.96 3.62
C LYS A 321 -13.38 -11.41 4.95
N GLN A 322 -14.69 -11.21 5.02
CA GLN A 322 -15.33 -10.73 6.23
C GLN A 322 -15.23 -11.80 7.32
N ARG A 323 -15.06 -11.35 8.57
CA ARG A 323 -15.13 -12.23 9.73
C ARG A 323 -16.46 -12.99 9.67
N LYS A 324 -16.40 -14.29 9.97
CA LYS A 324 -17.56 -15.17 10.05
C LYS A 324 -18.52 -14.61 11.12
N GLN A 325 -19.59 -13.94 10.68
CA GLN A 325 -20.64 -13.46 11.58
C GLN A 325 -21.32 -14.69 12.21
N GLU A 326 -21.40 -14.73 13.54
CA GLU A 326 -22.00 -15.85 14.27
C GLU A 326 -23.53 -15.82 14.14
N PHE A 327 -24.12 -14.63 14.03
CA PHE A 327 -25.55 -14.41 13.88
C PHE A 327 -25.80 -13.49 12.67
N VAL A 328 -26.86 -13.76 11.91
CA VAL A 328 -27.25 -12.95 10.75
C VAL A 328 -27.66 -11.54 11.20
N GLY A 329 -27.10 -10.50 10.57
CA GLY A 329 -27.44 -9.10 10.82
C GLY A 329 -26.97 -8.55 12.17
N LEU A 330 -26.10 -9.30 12.86
CA LEU A 330 -25.45 -8.87 14.09
C LEU A 330 -23.93 -8.76 13.90
N ILE A 331 -23.38 -7.65 14.39
CA ILE A 331 -21.95 -7.36 14.38
C ILE A 331 -21.43 -7.46 15.81
N GLU A 332 -20.38 -8.24 16.03
CA GLU A 332 -19.72 -8.28 17.34
C GLU A 332 -18.91 -7.00 17.57
N LEU A 333 -19.25 -6.26 18.64
CA LEU A 333 -18.51 -5.08 19.05
C LEU A 333 -17.16 -5.48 19.65
N ARG A 334 -16.10 -4.85 19.18
CA ARG A 334 -14.77 -5.04 19.73
C ARG A 334 -14.69 -4.38 21.10
N SER A 335 -14.22 -5.16 22.05
CA SER A 335 -14.18 -4.81 23.46
C SER A 335 -12.77 -4.89 24.03
N GLU A 336 -11.75 -4.67 23.20
CA GLU A 336 -10.35 -4.80 23.63
C GLU A 336 -9.53 -3.58 23.24
N GLY A 337 -8.59 -3.23 24.13
CA GLY A 337 -7.85 -1.98 24.21
C GLY A 337 -7.00 -1.66 22.98
N THR A 338 -6.19 -0.60 23.12
CA THR A 338 -5.31 -0.03 22.08
C THR A 338 -4.86 -1.07 21.05
N GLY A 339 -4.94 -0.76 19.75
CA GLY A 339 -4.86 -1.69 18.60
C GLY A 339 -3.74 -2.76 18.55
N PHE A 340 -2.87 -2.81 19.55
CA PHE A 340 -1.89 -3.84 19.86
C PHE A 340 -2.45 -5.09 20.55
N SER A 341 -3.68 -5.07 21.07
CA SER A 341 -4.27 -6.21 21.79
C SER A 341 -5.63 -6.58 21.23
N ALA A 342 -5.60 -7.41 20.19
CA ALA A 342 -6.81 -8.01 19.66
C ALA A 342 -6.94 -9.47 20.15
N ARG A 343 -8.12 -9.83 20.69
CA ARG A 343 -8.62 -11.19 20.94
C ARG A 343 -8.08 -11.90 22.20
N GLY A 344 -8.03 -11.21 23.33
CA GLY A 344 -7.61 -11.75 24.62
C GLY A 344 -6.11 -11.95 24.72
N ALA A 345 -5.35 -11.50 23.72
CA ALA A 345 -3.91 -11.51 23.73
C ALA A 345 -3.44 -10.40 24.68
N SER A 346 -3.15 -10.77 25.93
CA SER A 346 -2.52 -9.88 26.90
C SER A 346 -1.03 -9.71 26.64
N LYS A 347 -0.53 -9.93 25.42
CA LYS A 347 0.89 -9.89 25.07
C LYS A 347 1.05 -8.96 23.86
N VAL A 348 1.80 -7.88 24.04
CA VAL A 348 2.21 -6.99 22.95
C VAL A 348 3.60 -7.38 22.53
N GLU A 349 3.80 -7.57 21.22
CA GLU A 349 5.11 -7.84 20.63
C GLU A 349 5.49 -6.66 19.76
N LYS A 350 6.64 -6.04 20.05
CA LYS A 350 7.23 -5.01 19.19
C LYS A 350 8.19 -5.71 18.25
N SER A 351 7.87 -5.78 16.96
CA SER A 351 8.80 -6.29 15.93
C SER A 351 9.88 -5.25 15.66
N GLY A 352 11.02 -5.36 16.34
CA GLY A 352 12.23 -4.60 16.03
C GLY A 352 13.19 -5.44 15.18
N VAL A 353 13.95 -4.78 14.30
CA VAL A 353 15.12 -5.42 13.68
C VAL A 353 16.16 -5.57 14.78
N ALA A 354 16.42 -6.81 15.19
CA ALA A 354 17.42 -7.08 16.22
C ALA A 354 18.76 -6.49 15.78
N PHE A 355 19.36 -5.68 16.65
CA PHE A 355 20.69 -5.13 16.42
C PHE A 355 21.68 -6.30 16.35
N GLN A 356 22.11 -6.63 15.14
CA GLN A 356 23.18 -7.60 14.88
C GLN A 356 24.51 -6.83 14.93
N CYS A 357 25.28 -7.03 16.00
CA CYS A 357 26.68 -6.62 16.09
C CYS A 357 27.60 -7.76 15.68
#